data_AF-A0A7Y9MS74-F1
#
_entry.id   AF-A0A7Y9MS74-F1
#
_cell.length_a   1.000
_cell.length_b   1.000
_cell.length_c   1.000
_cell.angle_alpha   90.00
_cell.angle_beta   90.00
_cell.angle_gamma   90.00
#
_symmetry.space_group_name_H-M   'P 1'
#
loop_
_entity.id
_entity.type
_entity.pdbx_description
1 polymer ?
#
loop_
_entity_poly.entity_id
_entity_poly.type
_entity_poly.pdbx_seq_one_letter_code
_entity_poly.pdbx_strand_id
1 'polypeptide(L)'
;MIRRSALAFSLAIAAATAAAQVPAPPAAPAAAAAGIAPPPAPPAPPAPPAPIAAAQVSVQGTVDRFMLNPNGDVDGLWLRDGTQVGFPPHLSADLQAAVRRGDAVTVQGYRLGTLPLLQASAISARRSGKQVVDRPPNPLAGPPAPPTPPALNPMQAEGRIERLVYGPGGDTAGVLLSDGTVVRMPPHVAVQYSTLLRVGAPLSVSGFGVATAAGRALEATQLGRDRASQRTLFAPPAPPAAPAAPPPPGGPAAPAAPPVPPPAPR
;
A
#
# COMPACT_ATOMS: atom_id res chain seq x y z
N MET A 1 18.44 -23.03 -56.24
CA MET A 1 17.57 -23.56 -57.30
C MET A 1 16.17 -23.77 -56.75
N ILE A 2 15.17 -23.25 -57.46
CA ILE A 2 13.73 -23.13 -57.12
C ILE A 2 12.95 -24.30 -57.73
N ARG A 3 11.83 -24.71 -57.11
CA ARG A 3 10.56 -25.20 -57.73
C ARG A 3 9.55 -25.52 -56.59
N ARG A 4 8.51 -24.74 -56.28
CA ARG A 4 7.22 -24.44 -56.97
C ARG A 4 6.32 -25.65 -57.22
N SER A 5 5.13 -25.64 -56.60
CA SER A 5 3.78 -26.04 -57.12
C SER A 5 2.88 -26.51 -55.95
N ALA A 6 1.57 -26.32 -55.90
CA ALA A 6 0.61 -25.47 -56.61
C ALA A 6 -0.71 -25.50 -55.81
N LEU A 7 -1.47 -24.40 -55.94
CA LEU A 7 -2.83 -24.18 -55.42
C LEU A 7 -3.85 -25.17 -56.00
N ALA A 8 -4.90 -25.50 -55.25
CA ALA A 8 -6.20 -25.88 -55.80
C ALA A 8 -7.34 -25.33 -54.93
N PHE A 9 -8.16 -24.51 -55.57
CA PHE A 9 -9.38 -23.86 -55.08
C PHE A 9 -10.56 -24.77 -55.46
N SER A 10 -11.54 -24.98 -54.59
CA SER A 10 -12.81 -25.60 -54.99
C SER A 10 -13.97 -25.09 -54.14
N LEU A 11 -15.00 -24.67 -54.86
CA LEU A 11 -16.21 -23.93 -54.50
C LEU A 11 -17.43 -24.90 -54.47
N ALA A 12 -18.57 -24.40 -53.95
CA ALA A 12 -19.96 -24.85 -54.19
C ALA A 12 -20.48 -26.06 -53.36
N ILE A 13 -21.74 -26.17 -52.91
CA ILE A 13 -23.02 -25.42 -53.03
C ILE A 13 -23.94 -25.88 -51.86
N ALA A 14 -24.90 -25.03 -51.48
CA ALA A 14 -25.90 -25.27 -50.43
C ALA A 14 -27.02 -26.25 -50.83
N ALA A 15 -27.61 -26.92 -49.83
CA ALA A 15 -28.94 -27.52 -49.93
C ALA A 15 -29.71 -27.28 -48.62
N ALA A 16 -30.84 -26.58 -48.72
CA ALA A 16 -31.77 -26.30 -47.64
C ALA A 16 -32.76 -27.46 -47.48
N THR A 17 -32.97 -27.94 -46.26
CA THR A 17 -34.03 -28.89 -45.93
C THR A 17 -35.11 -28.20 -45.09
N ALA A 18 -36.29 -28.07 -45.69
CA ALA A 18 -37.52 -27.60 -45.07
C ALA A 18 -38.11 -28.69 -44.16
N ALA A 19 -38.42 -28.34 -42.92
CA ALA A 19 -39.27 -29.14 -42.04
C ALA A 19 -40.60 -28.41 -41.82
N ALA A 20 -41.69 -29.09 -42.19
CA ALA A 20 -43.05 -28.62 -42.10
C ALA A 20 -43.48 -28.37 -40.64
N GLN A 21 -44.14 -27.24 -40.42
CA GLN A 21 -44.69 -26.84 -39.12
C GLN A 21 -46.21 -27.00 -39.18
N VAL A 22 -46.78 -27.79 -38.26
CA VAL A 22 -48.23 -27.98 -38.10
C VAL A 22 -48.81 -26.76 -37.35
N PRO A 23 -49.93 -26.16 -37.77
CA PRO A 23 -50.50 -25.00 -37.08
C PRO A 23 -51.23 -25.41 -35.80
N ALA A 24 -50.95 -24.69 -34.70
CA ALA A 24 -51.70 -24.78 -33.45
C ALA A 24 -52.97 -23.89 -33.48
N PRO A 25 -54.05 -24.28 -32.77
CA PRO A 25 -55.33 -23.55 -32.78
C PRO A 25 -55.27 -22.21 -32.01
N PRO A 26 -56.22 -21.28 -32.26
CA PRO A 26 -56.17 -19.93 -31.70
C PRO A 26 -56.59 -19.92 -30.22
N ALA A 27 -55.76 -19.30 -29.37
CA ALA A 27 -56.10 -19.01 -27.98
C ALA A 27 -56.77 -17.64 -27.86
N ALA A 28 -57.81 -17.57 -27.03
CA ALA A 28 -58.68 -16.43 -26.73
C ALA A 28 -57.92 -15.23 -26.10
N PRO A 29 -58.47 -14.00 -26.12
CA PRO A 29 -57.75 -12.80 -25.70
C PRO A 29 -57.64 -12.73 -24.18
N ALA A 30 -56.41 -12.72 -23.67
CA ALA A 30 -56.12 -12.44 -22.26
C ALA A 30 -55.89 -10.93 -22.07
N ALA A 31 -56.59 -10.38 -21.09
CA ALA A 31 -56.60 -8.97 -20.72
C ALA A 31 -55.19 -8.42 -20.40
N ALA A 32 -54.92 -7.20 -20.86
CA ALA A 32 -53.73 -6.44 -20.55
C ALA A 32 -53.70 -6.07 -19.06
N ALA A 33 -52.80 -6.69 -18.29
CA ALA A 33 -52.35 -6.18 -17.00
C ALA A 33 -51.05 -5.40 -17.22
N ALA A 34 -51.09 -4.09 -16.98
CA ALA A 34 -49.92 -3.23 -17.01
C ALA A 34 -48.96 -3.62 -15.86
N GLY A 35 -47.95 -4.40 -16.17
CA GLY A 35 -46.85 -4.70 -15.24
C GLY A 35 -45.84 -3.55 -15.24
N ILE A 36 -45.73 -2.85 -14.11
CA ILE A 36 -44.63 -1.92 -13.86
C ILE A 36 -43.35 -2.75 -13.68
N ALA A 37 -42.37 -2.58 -14.57
CA ALA A 37 -41.08 -3.26 -14.46
C ALA A 37 -40.31 -2.77 -13.22
N PRO A 38 -39.66 -3.64 -12.44
CA PRO A 38 -38.83 -3.22 -11.32
C PRO A 38 -37.62 -2.41 -11.82
N PRO A 39 -37.12 -1.44 -11.04
CA PRO A 39 -35.97 -0.64 -11.42
C PRO A 39 -34.72 -1.53 -11.58
N PRO A 40 -33.79 -1.17 -12.49
CA PRO A 40 -32.54 -1.91 -12.68
C PRO A 40 -31.73 -1.93 -11.38
N ALA A 41 -31.24 -3.10 -11.01
CA ALA A 41 -30.38 -3.26 -9.84
C ALA A 41 -29.13 -2.38 -9.97
N PRO A 42 -28.66 -1.76 -8.87
CA PRO A 42 -27.42 -1.00 -8.90
C PRO A 42 -26.25 -1.89 -9.35
N PRO A 43 -25.27 -1.35 -10.08
CA PRO A 43 -24.11 -2.12 -10.52
C PRO A 43 -23.38 -2.69 -9.31
N ALA A 44 -23.08 -3.99 -9.36
CA ALA A 44 -22.33 -4.67 -8.32
C ALA A 44 -20.95 -3.99 -8.14
N PRO A 45 -20.45 -3.86 -6.89
CA PRO A 45 -19.12 -3.35 -6.67
C PRO A 45 -18.09 -4.19 -7.43
N PRO A 46 -17.01 -3.58 -7.94
CA PRO A 46 -15.97 -4.31 -8.65
C PRO A 46 -15.42 -5.41 -7.75
N ALA A 47 -15.28 -6.62 -8.31
CA ALA A 47 -14.71 -7.74 -7.59
C ALA A 47 -13.30 -7.37 -7.08
N PRO A 48 -12.92 -7.81 -5.86
CA PRO A 48 -11.57 -7.59 -5.37
C PRO A 48 -10.55 -8.17 -6.36
N PRO A 49 -9.40 -7.51 -6.56
CA PRO A 49 -8.36 -8.00 -7.46
C PRO A 49 -7.92 -9.42 -7.04
N ALA A 50 -7.68 -10.28 -8.04
CA ALA A 50 -7.25 -11.64 -7.79
C ALA A 50 -5.95 -11.65 -6.97
N PRO A 51 -5.81 -12.55 -5.97
CA PRO A 51 -4.59 -12.64 -5.17
C PRO A 51 -3.40 -12.95 -6.07
N ILE A 52 -2.32 -12.19 -5.90
CA ILE A 52 -1.07 -12.46 -6.60
C ILE A 52 -0.53 -13.81 -6.11
N ALA A 53 -0.18 -14.71 -7.03
CA ALA A 53 0.35 -16.02 -6.70
C ALA A 53 1.62 -15.89 -5.83
N ALA A 54 1.63 -16.57 -4.68
CA ALA A 54 2.76 -16.60 -3.75
C ALA A 54 3.46 -17.97 -3.85
N ALA A 55 4.70 -17.99 -4.33
CA ALA A 55 5.49 -19.22 -4.44
C ALA A 55 6.57 -19.25 -3.36
N GLN A 56 6.69 -20.37 -2.63
CA GLN A 56 7.80 -20.57 -1.70
C GLN A 56 9.11 -20.66 -2.46
N VAL A 57 10.09 -19.85 -2.05
CA VAL A 57 11.42 -19.82 -2.66
C VAL A 57 12.51 -19.68 -1.59
N SER A 58 13.71 -20.13 -1.94
CA SER A 58 14.93 -19.89 -1.18
C SER A 58 15.93 -19.21 -2.11
N VAL A 59 16.37 -18.00 -1.75
CA VAL A 59 17.27 -17.16 -2.55
C VAL A 59 18.52 -16.87 -1.75
N GLN A 60 19.67 -16.96 -2.40
CA GLN A 60 20.96 -16.58 -1.82
C GLN A 60 21.39 -15.26 -2.46
N GLY A 61 21.86 -14.33 -1.64
CA GLY A 61 22.31 -13.03 -2.15
C GLY A 61 23.16 -12.28 -1.15
N THR A 62 23.66 -11.12 -1.58
CA THR A 62 24.41 -10.21 -0.73
C THR A 62 23.55 -9.00 -0.39
N VAL A 63 23.49 -8.62 0.87
CA VAL A 63 22.76 -7.43 1.31
C VAL A 63 23.42 -6.18 0.72
N ASP A 64 22.67 -5.43 -0.07
CA ASP A 64 23.07 -4.12 -0.57
C ASP A 64 22.83 -3.06 0.50
N ARG A 65 21.57 -2.93 0.92
CA ARG A 65 21.15 -1.94 1.92
C ARG A 65 19.89 -2.39 2.66
N PHE A 66 19.72 -1.87 3.86
CA PHE A 66 18.48 -2.00 4.62
C PHE A 66 17.46 -0.95 4.18
N MET A 67 16.19 -1.31 4.32
CA MET A 67 15.03 -0.47 4.05
C MET A 67 14.41 -0.07 5.39
N LEU A 68 14.29 1.24 5.62
CA LEU A 68 13.77 1.78 6.85
C LEU A 68 12.30 2.15 6.67
N ASN A 69 11.47 1.92 7.68
CA ASN A 69 10.13 2.46 7.75
C ASN A 69 10.16 3.88 8.37
N PRO A 70 9.10 4.69 8.21
CA PRO A 70 9.00 6.00 8.85
C PRO A 70 9.08 5.94 10.38
N ASN A 71 8.79 4.78 10.98
CA ASN A 71 8.94 4.52 12.42
C ASN A 71 10.38 4.17 12.84
N GLY A 72 11.36 4.21 11.94
CA GLY A 72 12.77 3.96 12.25
C GLY A 72 13.16 2.49 12.37
N ASP A 73 12.23 1.56 12.21
CA ASP A 73 12.53 0.14 12.13
C ASP A 73 12.96 -0.24 10.72
N VAL A 74 13.78 -1.28 10.63
CA VAL A 74 14.05 -1.95 9.38
C VAL A 74 12.94 -2.97 9.14
N ASP A 75 12.26 -2.85 8.01
CA ASP A 75 11.17 -3.74 7.57
C ASP A 75 11.49 -4.39 6.21
N GLY A 76 12.70 -4.17 5.71
CA GLY A 76 13.16 -4.79 4.49
C GLY A 76 14.65 -4.62 4.25
N LEU A 77 15.12 -5.28 3.20
CA LEU A 77 16.45 -5.10 2.65
C LEU A 77 16.42 -5.29 1.14
N TRP A 78 17.38 -4.70 0.45
CA TRP A 78 17.66 -5.04 -0.94
C TRP A 78 18.89 -5.92 -1.02
N LEU A 79 18.82 -6.92 -1.88
CA LEU A 79 19.96 -7.70 -2.32
C LEU A 79 20.65 -6.98 -3.50
N ARG A 80 21.93 -7.28 -3.74
CA ARG A 80 22.73 -6.67 -4.82
C ARG A 80 22.19 -6.92 -6.22
N ASP A 81 21.45 -8.01 -6.41
CA ASP A 81 20.75 -8.33 -7.66
C ASP A 81 19.49 -7.45 -7.89
N GLY A 82 19.11 -6.69 -6.87
CA GLY A 82 17.95 -5.81 -6.85
C GLY A 82 16.65 -6.44 -6.35
N THR A 83 16.71 -7.67 -5.86
CA THR A 83 15.59 -8.28 -5.15
C THR A 83 15.29 -7.51 -3.86
N GLN A 84 14.06 -7.03 -3.72
CA GLN A 84 13.52 -6.50 -2.47
C GLN A 84 13.07 -7.66 -1.60
N VAL A 85 13.56 -7.69 -0.36
CA VAL A 85 13.16 -8.64 0.67
C VAL A 85 12.41 -7.88 1.75
N GLY A 86 11.11 -8.12 1.87
CA GLY A 86 10.28 -7.57 2.93
C GLY A 86 10.17 -8.52 4.12
N PHE A 87 10.10 -7.97 5.33
CA PHE A 87 9.85 -8.73 6.54
C PHE A 87 9.13 -7.86 7.58
N PRO A 88 8.45 -8.45 8.57
CA PRO A 88 7.78 -7.68 9.61
C PRO A 88 8.76 -6.81 10.41
N PRO A 89 8.35 -5.59 10.84
CA PRO A 89 9.21 -4.67 11.57
C PRO A 89 9.67 -5.19 12.94
N HIS A 90 8.94 -6.15 13.54
CA HIS A 90 9.35 -6.75 14.81
C HIS A 90 10.67 -7.56 14.71
N LEU A 91 11.08 -7.96 13.50
CA LEU A 91 12.36 -8.62 13.25
C LEU A 91 13.53 -7.64 13.09
N SER A 92 13.25 -6.32 13.08
CA SER A 92 14.25 -5.26 12.86
C SER A 92 15.48 -5.41 13.76
N ALA A 93 15.28 -5.54 15.08
CA ALA A 93 16.38 -5.61 16.04
C ALA A 93 17.24 -6.87 15.87
N ASP A 94 16.61 -8.04 15.72
CA ASP A 94 17.31 -9.30 15.54
C ASP A 94 18.09 -9.33 14.21
N LEU A 95 17.51 -8.77 13.15
CA LEU A 95 18.17 -8.68 11.85
C LEU A 95 19.35 -7.72 11.86
N GLN A 96 19.20 -6.54 12.46
CA GLN A 96 20.31 -5.58 12.58
C GLN A 96 21.47 -6.13 13.44
N ALA A 97 21.18 -6.99 14.42
CA ALA A 97 22.20 -7.67 15.21
C ALA A 97 22.89 -8.81 14.45
N ALA A 98 22.18 -9.50 13.57
CA ALA A 98 22.65 -10.68 12.85
C ALA A 98 23.30 -10.37 11.49
N VAL A 99 22.86 -9.32 10.80
CA VAL A 99 23.16 -9.03 9.39
C VAL A 99 23.74 -7.62 9.25
N ARG A 100 24.72 -7.46 8.37
CA ARG A 100 25.26 -6.15 7.96
C ARG A 100 25.16 -5.98 6.44
N ARG A 101 25.27 -4.72 5.99
CA ARG A 101 25.48 -4.44 4.56
C ARG A 101 26.73 -5.16 4.06
N GLY A 102 26.64 -5.79 2.90
CA GLY A 102 27.70 -6.61 2.31
C GLY A 102 27.72 -8.07 2.79
N ASP A 103 26.91 -8.45 3.77
CA ASP A 103 26.85 -9.85 4.22
C ASP A 103 26.12 -10.74 3.19
N ALA A 104 26.60 -11.97 3.05
CA ALA A 104 25.89 -13.02 2.32
C ALA A 104 24.77 -13.60 3.19
N VAL A 105 23.56 -13.62 2.65
CA VAL A 105 22.36 -14.12 3.33
C VAL A 105 21.64 -15.15 2.47
N THR A 106 21.00 -16.12 3.12
CA THR A 106 20.01 -17.01 2.52
C THR A 106 18.64 -16.59 3.02
N VAL A 107 17.75 -16.22 2.12
CA VAL A 107 16.39 -15.78 2.41
C VAL A 107 15.41 -16.84 1.98
N GLN A 108 14.60 -17.32 2.91
CA GLN A 108 13.48 -18.21 2.66
C GLN A 108 12.18 -17.43 2.84
N GLY A 109 11.22 -17.65 1.95
CA GLY A 109 9.96 -16.94 2.01
C GLY A 109 9.09 -17.14 0.78
N TYR A 110 8.22 -16.18 0.51
CA TYR A 110 7.24 -16.21 -0.57
C TYR A 110 7.53 -15.12 -1.59
N ARG A 111 7.78 -15.51 -2.85
CA ARG A 111 7.86 -14.57 -3.96
C ARG A 111 6.46 -14.23 -4.44
N LEU A 112 6.18 -12.94 -4.60
CA LEU A 112 4.88 -12.46 -5.02
C LEU A 112 4.86 -12.22 -6.53
N GLY A 113 4.22 -13.12 -7.27
CA GLY A 113 4.10 -13.05 -8.72
C GLY A 113 5.46 -12.99 -9.41
N THR A 114 5.61 -12.09 -10.38
CA THR A 114 6.87 -11.85 -11.12
C THR A 114 7.65 -10.65 -10.60
N LEU A 115 7.18 -10.00 -9.52
CA LEU A 115 7.85 -8.84 -8.94
C LEU A 115 9.20 -9.26 -8.35
N PRO A 116 10.19 -8.35 -8.30
CA PRO A 116 11.42 -8.55 -7.55
C PRO A 116 11.17 -8.40 -6.03
N LEU A 117 10.07 -8.96 -5.53
CA LEU A 117 9.63 -8.89 -4.14
C LEU A 117 9.56 -10.30 -3.53
N LEU A 118 10.25 -10.47 -2.42
CA LEU A 118 10.26 -11.67 -1.60
C LEU A 118 9.82 -11.31 -0.17
N GLN A 119 8.73 -11.88 0.32
CA GLN A 119 8.34 -11.78 1.73
C GLN A 119 9.06 -12.88 2.52
N ALA A 120 10.01 -12.50 3.37
CA ALA A 120 10.85 -13.43 4.09
C ALA A 120 10.14 -14.01 5.31
N SER A 121 10.15 -15.34 5.41
CA SER A 121 9.80 -16.08 6.63
C SER A 121 11.05 -16.44 7.44
N ALA A 122 12.21 -16.54 6.81
CA ALA A 122 13.48 -16.71 7.51
C ALA A 122 14.66 -16.10 6.74
N ILE A 123 15.60 -15.52 7.46
CA ILE A 123 16.83 -14.96 6.92
C ILE A 123 18.00 -15.55 7.70
N SER A 124 18.86 -16.28 7.01
CA SER A 124 20.10 -16.85 7.56
C SER A 124 21.28 -16.02 7.12
N ALA A 125 22.03 -15.48 8.07
CA ALA A 125 23.23 -14.69 7.82
C ALA A 125 24.46 -15.59 7.85
N ARG A 126 25.19 -15.68 6.73
CA ARG A 126 26.38 -16.55 6.65
C ARG A 126 27.51 -16.09 7.57
N ARG A 127 27.65 -14.77 7.75
CA ARG A 127 28.70 -14.17 8.60
C ARG A 127 28.52 -14.50 10.08
N SER A 128 27.32 -14.29 10.60
CA SER A 128 27.03 -14.50 12.03
C SER A 128 26.61 -15.93 12.35
N GLY A 129 26.29 -16.74 11.34
CA GLY A 129 25.70 -18.08 11.50
C GLY A 129 24.30 -18.06 12.10
N LYS A 130 23.71 -16.88 12.34
CA LYS A 130 22.39 -16.72 12.94
C LYS A 130 21.31 -16.81 11.87
N GLN A 131 20.19 -17.43 12.26
CA GLN A 131 18.96 -17.44 11.49
C GLN A 131 17.90 -16.67 12.26
N VAL A 132 17.33 -15.64 11.61
CA VAL A 132 16.18 -14.91 12.10
C VAL A 132 14.95 -15.50 11.41
N VAL A 133 13.97 -15.92 12.19
CA VAL A 133 12.74 -16.54 11.67
C VAL A 133 11.56 -15.69 12.09
N ASP A 134 10.71 -15.35 11.14
CA ASP A 134 9.40 -14.77 11.41
C ASP A 134 8.55 -15.81 12.13
N ARG A 135 8.41 -15.62 13.43
CA ARG A 135 7.49 -16.40 14.25
C ARG A 135 6.35 -15.45 14.61
N PRO A 136 5.11 -15.78 14.24
CA PRO A 136 3.98 -14.96 14.65
C PRO A 136 4.03 -14.78 16.18
N PRO A 137 3.72 -13.58 16.68
CA PRO A 137 3.70 -13.32 18.12
C PRO A 137 2.87 -14.40 18.81
N ASN A 138 3.38 -14.95 19.92
CA ASN A 138 2.66 -15.95 20.69
C ASN A 138 1.29 -15.37 21.08
N PRO A 139 0.16 -15.95 20.63
CA PRO A 139 -1.17 -15.42 20.96
C PRO A 139 -1.50 -15.46 22.47
N LEU A 140 -0.72 -16.23 23.25
CA LEU A 140 -0.80 -16.26 24.72
C LEU A 140 0.09 -15.21 25.41
N ALA A 141 1.00 -14.56 24.69
CA ALA A 141 1.70 -13.40 25.20
C ALA A 141 0.76 -12.20 25.13
N GLY A 142 0.64 -11.44 26.22
CA GLY A 142 -0.12 -10.20 26.22
C GLY A 142 0.36 -9.26 25.10
N PRO A 143 -0.50 -8.38 24.56
CA PRO A 143 -0.11 -7.45 23.51
C PRO A 143 1.13 -6.68 23.98
N PRO A 144 2.24 -6.68 23.21
CA PRO A 144 3.36 -5.82 23.55
C PRO A 144 2.86 -4.39 23.65
N ALA A 145 3.40 -3.61 24.59
CA ALA A 145 3.10 -2.20 24.67
C ALA A 145 3.35 -1.58 23.29
N PRO A 146 2.41 -0.78 22.75
CA PRO A 146 2.61 -0.14 21.46
C PRO A 146 3.93 0.64 21.53
N PRO A 147 4.87 0.40 20.61
CA PRO A 147 6.14 1.10 20.62
C PRO A 147 5.86 2.60 20.58
N THR A 148 6.57 3.37 21.41
CA THR A 148 6.51 4.83 21.34
C THR A 148 6.91 5.23 19.93
N PRO A 149 6.02 5.87 19.14
CA PRO A 149 6.39 6.31 17.81
C PRO A 149 7.61 7.22 17.94
N PRO A 150 8.65 7.05 17.11
CA PRO A 150 9.74 8.00 17.12
C PRO A 150 9.19 9.39 16.84
N ALA A 151 9.86 10.41 17.38
CA ALA A 151 9.60 11.79 16.98
C ALA A 151 9.88 11.90 15.48
N LEU A 152 8.81 11.93 14.67
CA LEU A 152 8.92 12.12 13.25
C LEU A 152 9.34 13.56 12.98
N ASN A 153 10.49 13.74 12.34
CA ASN A 153 11.01 15.05 12.04
C ASN A 153 10.52 15.48 10.65
N PRO A 154 10.19 16.77 10.45
CA PRO A 154 9.92 17.28 9.11
C PRO A 154 11.19 17.10 8.26
N MET A 155 11.04 16.42 7.13
CA MET A 155 12.13 16.07 6.23
C MET A 155 11.74 16.38 4.79
N GLN A 156 12.75 16.73 4.00
CA GLN A 156 12.63 16.88 2.55
C GLN A 156 13.69 16.02 1.89
N ALA A 157 13.35 15.43 0.75
CA ALA A 157 14.27 14.67 -0.07
C ALA A 157 14.00 14.97 -1.55
N GLU A 158 15.07 15.08 -2.32
CA GLU A 158 15.00 15.31 -3.76
C GLU A 158 16.09 14.49 -4.43
N GLY A 159 15.72 13.85 -5.55
CA GLY A 159 16.65 13.01 -6.28
C GLY A 159 15.98 12.29 -7.43
N ARG A 160 16.71 11.36 -8.05
CA ARG A 160 16.12 10.45 -9.03
C ARG A 160 15.62 9.20 -8.34
N ILE A 161 14.52 8.65 -8.82
CA ILE A 161 14.01 7.37 -8.34
C ILE A 161 14.98 6.28 -8.79
N GLU A 162 15.67 5.64 -7.86
CA GLU A 162 16.53 4.48 -8.13
C GLU A 162 15.67 3.23 -8.33
N ARG A 163 14.67 3.02 -7.46
CA ARG A 163 13.81 1.82 -7.45
C ARG A 163 12.43 2.13 -6.91
N LEU A 164 11.45 1.32 -7.27
CA LEU A 164 10.15 1.28 -6.60
C LEU A 164 10.25 0.43 -5.33
N VAL A 165 9.51 0.83 -4.30
CA VAL A 165 9.34 0.07 -3.06
C VAL A 165 7.97 -0.59 -3.09
N TYR A 166 7.93 -1.90 -2.88
CA TYR A 166 6.69 -2.66 -2.86
C TYR A 166 6.24 -2.97 -1.44
N GLY A 167 4.92 -2.95 -1.21
CA GLY A 167 4.29 -3.41 0.01
C GLY A 167 4.18 -4.94 0.09
N PRO A 168 3.72 -5.50 1.22
CA PRO A 168 3.55 -6.94 1.40
C PRO A 168 2.62 -7.59 0.35
N GLY A 169 1.64 -6.84 -0.14
CA GLY A 169 0.70 -7.27 -1.18
C GLY A 169 1.20 -7.07 -2.61
N GLY A 170 2.44 -6.61 -2.82
CA GLY A 170 3.00 -6.32 -4.15
C GLY A 170 2.52 -5.00 -4.76
N ASP A 171 1.69 -4.25 -4.04
CA ASP A 171 1.35 -2.87 -4.35
C ASP A 171 2.57 -1.95 -4.24
N THR A 172 2.58 -0.84 -5.00
CA THR A 172 3.63 0.16 -4.87
C THR A 172 3.39 0.94 -3.59
N ALA A 173 4.32 0.84 -2.63
CA ALA A 173 4.24 1.48 -1.32
C ALA A 173 5.23 2.63 -1.17
N GLY A 174 6.01 2.94 -2.21
CA GLY A 174 6.99 4.01 -2.15
C GLY A 174 8.05 3.95 -3.24
N VAL A 175 9.13 4.70 -3.01
CA VAL A 175 10.31 4.74 -3.87
C VAL A 175 11.59 4.86 -3.06
N LEU A 176 12.68 4.36 -3.63
CA LEU A 176 14.03 4.61 -3.17
C LEU A 176 14.64 5.69 -4.06
N LEU A 177 15.09 6.79 -3.46
CA LEU A 177 15.78 7.87 -4.15
C LEU A 177 17.29 7.59 -4.26
N SER A 178 17.94 8.26 -5.21
CA SER A 178 19.37 8.14 -5.50
C SER A 178 20.29 8.57 -4.34
N ASP A 179 19.79 9.38 -3.41
CA ASP A 179 20.48 9.77 -2.16
C ASP A 179 20.40 8.67 -1.08
N GLY A 180 19.68 7.58 -1.35
CA GLY A 180 19.44 6.49 -0.42
C GLY A 180 18.23 6.68 0.49
N THR A 181 17.44 7.75 0.31
CA THR A 181 16.23 8.00 1.09
C THR A 181 15.08 7.10 0.61
N VAL A 182 14.44 6.40 1.54
CA VAL A 182 13.22 5.61 1.29
C VAL A 182 12.00 6.48 1.53
N VAL A 183 11.29 6.80 0.45
CA VAL A 183 10.04 7.55 0.52
C VAL A 183 8.88 6.56 0.54
N ARG A 184 8.05 6.63 1.58
CA ARG A 184 6.83 5.80 1.72
C ARG A 184 5.59 6.62 1.44
N MET A 185 4.59 5.95 0.88
CA MET A 185 3.28 6.55 0.67
C MET A 185 2.21 5.46 0.67
N PRO A 186 0.96 5.81 1.02
CA PRO A 186 -0.14 4.86 0.93
C PRO A 186 -0.32 4.32 -0.50
N PRO A 187 -0.76 3.06 -0.68
CA PRO A 187 -0.88 2.44 -2.00
C PRO A 187 -1.79 3.20 -2.96
N HIS A 188 -2.89 3.78 -2.45
CA HIS A 188 -3.82 4.58 -3.25
C HIS A 188 -3.16 5.86 -3.80
N VAL A 189 -2.25 6.48 -3.03
CA VAL A 189 -1.46 7.63 -3.48
C VAL A 189 -0.46 7.20 -4.55
N ALA A 190 0.23 6.08 -4.35
CA ALA A 190 1.18 5.58 -5.34
C ALA A 190 0.54 5.32 -6.71
N VAL A 191 -0.69 4.78 -6.73
CA VAL A 191 -1.46 4.58 -7.97
C VAL A 191 -1.80 5.92 -8.62
N GLN A 192 -2.29 6.89 -7.84
CA GLN A 192 -2.66 8.22 -8.33
C GLN A 192 -1.48 8.96 -8.97
N TYR A 193 -0.27 8.79 -8.42
CA TYR A 193 0.95 9.44 -8.89
C TYR A 193 1.88 8.53 -9.70
N SER A 194 1.38 7.38 -10.18
CA SER A 194 2.14 6.38 -10.95
C SER A 194 2.89 6.96 -12.17
N THR A 195 2.38 8.04 -12.77
CA THR A 195 3.03 8.73 -13.89
C THR A 195 4.34 9.44 -13.48
N LEU A 196 4.46 9.84 -12.21
CA LEU A 196 5.66 10.44 -11.60
C LEU A 196 6.60 9.37 -11.04
N LEU A 197 6.05 8.27 -10.52
CA LEU A 197 6.81 7.18 -9.89
C LEU A 197 7.41 6.23 -10.93
N ARG A 198 8.39 6.72 -11.68
CA ARG A 198 9.14 5.91 -12.66
C ARG A 198 10.61 5.88 -12.28
N VAL A 199 11.22 4.70 -12.39
CA VAL A 199 12.68 4.55 -12.21
C VAL A 199 13.40 5.50 -13.17
N GLY A 200 14.34 6.27 -12.64
CA GLY A 200 15.11 7.31 -13.33
C GLY A 200 14.47 8.70 -13.35
N ALA A 201 13.18 8.84 -13.04
CA ALA A 201 12.51 10.14 -13.03
C ALA A 201 12.94 10.99 -11.81
N PRO A 202 13.00 12.33 -11.95
CA PRO A 202 13.21 13.22 -10.83
C PRO A 202 11.97 13.25 -9.93
N LEU A 203 12.22 13.32 -8.63
CA LEU A 203 11.18 13.40 -7.62
C LEU A 203 11.64 14.31 -6.48
N SER A 204 10.75 15.19 -6.05
CA SER A 204 10.92 16.02 -4.87
C SER A 204 9.78 15.74 -3.91
N VAL A 205 10.12 15.47 -2.66
CA VAL A 205 9.18 15.00 -1.65
C VAL A 205 9.43 15.74 -0.33
N SER A 206 8.34 16.15 0.31
CA SER A 206 8.35 16.68 1.67
C SER A 206 7.43 15.84 2.55
N GLY A 207 7.80 15.69 3.81
CA GLY A 207 7.09 14.77 4.69
C GLY A 207 7.67 14.71 6.09
N PHE A 208 7.35 13.62 6.77
CA PHE A 208 7.81 13.35 8.13
C PHE A 208 8.53 12.02 8.16
N GLY A 209 9.65 11.97 8.87
CA GLY A 209 10.49 10.78 8.83
C GLY A 209 11.58 10.77 9.87
N VAL A 210 12.50 9.85 9.66
CA VAL A 210 13.62 9.56 10.55
C VAL A 210 14.89 9.36 9.74
N ALA A 211 16.00 9.80 10.32
CA ALA A 211 17.35 9.57 9.83
C ALA A 211 18.12 8.82 10.91
N THR A 212 18.53 7.59 10.61
CA THR A 212 19.29 6.72 11.51
C THR A 212 20.58 6.26 10.83
N ALA A 213 21.45 5.57 11.57
CA ALA A 213 22.64 4.94 10.98
C ALA A 213 22.30 3.88 9.91
N ALA A 214 21.10 3.29 9.99
CA ALA A 214 20.60 2.34 9.01
C ALA A 214 20.11 3.01 7.72
N GLY A 215 19.81 4.31 7.72
CA GLY A 215 19.40 5.05 6.52
C GLY A 215 18.41 6.16 6.82
N ARG A 216 17.76 6.66 5.77
CA ARG A 216 16.73 7.70 5.86
C ARG A 216 15.43 7.16 5.32
N ALA A 217 14.34 7.37 6.04
CA ALA A 217 13.00 7.13 5.54
C ALA A 217 12.06 8.26 5.91
N LEU A 218 11.17 8.60 5.00
CA LEU A 218 10.10 9.58 5.25
C LEU A 218 8.81 9.12 4.62
N GLU A 219 7.71 9.47 5.26
CA GLU A 219 6.37 9.35 4.72
C GLU A 219 6.01 10.65 3.99
N ALA A 220 5.65 10.52 2.72
CA ALA A 220 5.41 11.65 1.83
C ALA A 220 4.08 12.34 2.14
N THR A 221 4.09 13.58 2.62
CA THR A 221 2.89 14.42 2.71
C THR A 221 2.73 15.32 1.49
N GLN A 222 3.83 15.60 0.79
CA GLN A 222 3.85 16.36 -0.46
C GLN A 222 4.80 15.73 -1.46
N LEU A 223 4.42 15.68 -2.73
CA LEU A 223 5.21 15.06 -3.79
C LEU A 223 5.04 15.80 -5.13
N GLY A 224 6.13 15.95 -5.87
CA GLY A 224 6.18 16.59 -7.17
C GLY A 224 7.40 16.12 -7.98
N ARG A 225 7.51 16.58 -9.23
CA ARG A 225 8.71 16.32 -10.04
C ARG A 225 9.92 17.09 -9.51
N ASP A 226 9.64 18.23 -8.93
CA ASP A 226 10.56 19.22 -8.40
C ASP A 226 9.86 19.97 -7.25
N ARG A 227 10.60 20.78 -6.51
CA ARG A 227 10.06 21.49 -5.34
C ARG A 227 8.90 22.43 -5.66
N ALA A 228 8.88 23.05 -6.85
CA ALA A 228 7.82 23.97 -7.25
C ALA A 228 6.55 23.26 -7.71
N SER A 229 6.65 22.00 -8.15
CA SER A 229 5.49 21.17 -8.56
C SER A 229 4.97 20.24 -7.46
N GLN A 230 5.44 20.39 -6.21
CA GLN A 230 4.96 19.58 -5.09
C GLN A 230 3.45 19.80 -4.84
N ARG A 231 2.74 18.69 -4.67
CA ARG A 231 1.32 18.66 -4.33
C ARG A 231 1.11 17.91 -3.03
N THR A 232 0.21 18.42 -2.19
CA THR A 232 -0.19 17.75 -0.95
C THR A 232 -0.92 16.44 -1.25
N LEU A 233 -0.45 15.37 -0.63
CA LEU A 233 -0.96 14.00 -0.74
C LEU A 233 -2.03 13.73 0.33
N PHE A 234 -1.77 14.17 1.57
CA PHE A 234 -2.69 14.14 2.71
C PHE A 234 -2.26 15.18 3.76
N ALA A 235 -3.18 15.54 4.65
CA ALA A 235 -2.91 16.53 5.70
C ALA A 235 -1.81 16.01 6.67
N PRO A 236 -0.84 16.86 7.08
CA PRO A 236 0.18 16.46 8.03
C PRO A 236 -0.45 16.06 9.38
N PRO A 237 0.20 15.19 10.18
CA PRO A 237 -0.24 14.93 11.55
C PRO A 237 -0.39 16.25 12.29
N ALA A 238 -1.54 16.47 12.92
CA ALA A 238 -1.75 17.67 13.73
C ALA A 238 -0.66 17.73 14.81
N PRO A 239 -0.03 18.89 15.08
CA PRO A 239 0.85 19.01 16.23
C PRO A 239 0.07 18.58 17.48
N PRO A 240 0.73 17.96 18.48
CA PRO A 240 0.07 17.61 19.73
C PRO A 240 -0.65 18.86 20.25
N ALA A 241 -1.94 18.72 20.51
CA ALA A 241 -2.75 19.82 21.03
C ALA A 241 -2.03 20.41 22.24
N ALA A 242 -1.81 21.73 22.21
CA ALA A 242 -1.31 22.42 23.39
C ALA A 242 -2.18 22.01 24.59
N PRO A 243 -1.59 21.79 25.78
CA PRO A 243 -2.37 21.52 26.98
C PRO A 243 -3.50 22.54 27.07
N ALA A 244 -4.73 22.08 27.28
CA ALA A 244 -5.87 22.95 27.42
C ALA A 244 -5.49 24.06 28.40
N ALA A 245 -5.61 25.33 27.96
CA ALA A 245 -5.35 26.46 28.84
C ALA A 245 -6.17 26.24 30.12
N PRO A 246 -5.59 26.41 31.31
CA PRO A 246 -6.35 26.29 32.55
C PRO A 246 -7.57 27.23 32.45
N PRO A 247 -8.75 26.79 32.93
CA PRO A 247 -9.92 27.66 32.94
C PRO A 247 -9.53 29.00 33.60
N PRO A 248 -10.01 30.13 33.06
CA PRO A 248 -9.71 31.43 33.66
C PRO A 248 -10.12 31.37 35.15
N PRO A 249 -9.29 31.89 36.07
CA PRO A 249 -9.68 31.94 37.48
C PRO A 249 -11.03 32.65 37.56
N GLY A 250 -11.99 31.99 38.23
CA GLY A 250 -13.36 32.47 38.35
C GLY A 250 -13.37 33.95 38.70
N GLY A 251 -13.92 34.75 37.79
CA GLY A 251 -14.17 36.17 38.06
C GLY A 251 -15.02 36.31 39.32
N PRO A 252 -14.85 37.40 40.09
CA PRO A 252 -15.58 37.59 41.34
C PRO A 252 -17.09 37.47 41.08
N ALA A 253 -17.75 36.70 41.93
CA ALA A 253 -19.19 36.48 41.90
C ALA A 253 -19.91 37.82 41.77
N ALA A 254 -20.80 37.91 40.77
CA ALA A 254 -21.69 39.06 40.63
C ALA A 254 -22.48 39.25 41.94
N PRO A 255 -22.62 40.49 42.44
CA PRO A 255 -23.38 40.74 43.65
C PRO A 255 -24.84 40.30 43.47
N ALA A 256 -25.36 39.62 44.49
CA ALA A 256 -26.72 39.10 44.52
C ALA A 256 -27.73 40.22 44.21
N ALA A 257 -28.65 39.93 43.28
CA ALA A 257 -29.78 40.80 42.98
C ALA A 257 -30.63 41.03 44.26
N PRO A 258 -31.13 42.26 44.50
CA PRO A 258 -31.97 42.53 45.65
C PRO A 258 -33.30 41.76 45.54
N PRO A 259 -33.90 41.33 46.68
CA PRO A 259 -35.13 40.57 46.69
C PRO A 259 -36.31 41.38 46.15
N VAL A 260 -37.13 40.74 45.32
CA VAL A 260 -38.37 41.28 44.75
C VAL A 260 -39.41 41.48 45.87
N PRO A 261 -40.08 42.65 45.97
CA PRO A 261 -41.11 42.85 46.97
C PRO A 261 -42.38 42.02 46.66
N PRO A 262 -43.13 41.58 47.70
CA PRO A 262 -44.30 40.74 47.51
C PRO A 262 -45.46 41.49 46.84
N PRO A 263 -46.32 40.79 46.08
CA PRO A 263 -47.46 41.40 45.42
C PRO A 263 -48.53 41.84 46.43
N ALA A 264 -49.10 43.02 46.21
CA ALA A 264 -50.19 43.55 47.02
C ALA A 264 -51.48 42.73 46.81
N PRO A 265 -52.31 42.54 47.85
CA PRO A 265 -53.61 41.89 47.73
C PRO A 265 -54.62 42.82 47.03
N ARG A 266 -55.61 42.18 46.39
CA ARG A 266 -56.68 42.77 45.56
C ARG A 266 -57.44 43.92 46.20
#